data_AF-A0A0Q6X0M6-F1
#
_entry.id   AF-A0A0Q6X0M6-F1
#
_cell.length_a   1.000
_cell.length_b   1.000
_cell.length_c   1.000
_cell.angle_alpha   90.00
_cell.angle_beta   90.00
_cell.angle_gamma   90.00
#
_symmetry.space_group_name_H-M   'P 1'
#
loop_
_entity.id
_entity.type
_entity.pdbx_description
1 polymer ?
#
loop_
_entity_poly.entity_id
_entity_poly.type
_entity_poly.pdbx_seq_one_letter_code
_entity_poly.pdbx_strand_id
1 'polypeptide(L)'
;MFRLLLSAALVATAAWPAHAAGLTERQACLKLIGTARALHLAGPNKRGDYRCKRHPTDADFVFTLRFDGPKEPKDASHLLGHYAVDRATREVYQWDLTTGQRGAPLVPPKSKR
;
A
#
# COMPACT_ATOMS: atom_id res chain seq x y z
N MET A 1 -44.87 48.29 12.15
CA MET A 1 -43.50 47.79 11.89
C MET A 1 -43.57 46.27 11.84
N PHE A 2 -43.51 45.67 10.65
CA PHE A 2 -43.71 44.23 10.42
C PHE A 2 -42.35 43.52 10.38
N ARG A 3 -42.10 42.55 11.28
CA ARG A 3 -40.88 41.73 11.29
C ARG A 3 -41.07 40.52 10.38
N LEU A 4 -40.37 40.51 9.24
CA LEU A 4 -40.22 39.34 8.36
C LEU A 4 -39.28 38.33 9.02
N LEU A 5 -39.83 37.20 9.46
CA LEU A 5 -39.07 36.02 9.87
C LEU A 5 -38.68 35.25 8.60
N LEU A 6 -37.42 35.34 8.20
CA LEU A 6 -36.84 34.50 7.14
C LEU A 6 -36.70 33.07 7.67
N SER A 7 -37.49 32.14 7.12
CA SER A 7 -37.31 30.71 7.29
C SER A 7 -36.04 30.27 6.56
N ALA A 8 -34.94 30.11 7.30
CA ALA A 8 -33.74 29.47 6.78
C ALA A 8 -33.99 27.96 6.61
N ALA A 9 -34.28 27.54 5.38
CA ALA A 9 -34.34 26.13 5.01
C ALA A 9 -32.92 25.54 5.08
N LEU A 10 -32.66 24.74 6.12
CA LEU A 10 -31.47 23.89 6.21
C LEU A 10 -31.54 22.82 5.12
N VAL A 11 -30.79 23.03 4.04
CA VAL A 11 -30.52 22.01 3.04
C VAL A 11 -29.58 21.00 3.68
N ALA A 12 -30.15 19.91 4.20
CA ALA A 12 -29.41 18.73 4.62
C ALA A 12 -28.75 18.11 3.38
N THR A 13 -27.48 18.40 3.17
CA THR A 13 -26.66 17.67 2.20
C THR A 13 -26.44 16.27 2.75
N ALA A 14 -27.21 15.31 2.24
CA ALA A 14 -26.93 13.90 2.43
C ALA A 14 -25.54 13.62 1.82
N ALA A 15 -24.53 13.55 2.67
CA ALA A 15 -23.21 13.10 2.28
C ALA A 15 -23.34 11.62 1.89
N TRP A 16 -23.42 11.36 0.59
CA TRP A 16 -23.32 10.00 0.07
C TRP A 16 -22.06 9.36 0.64
N PRO A 17 -22.15 8.15 1.20
CA PRO A 17 -20.97 7.45 1.64
C PRO A 17 -20.07 7.32 0.41
N ALA A 18 -18.91 7.95 0.46
CA ALA A 18 -17.80 7.65 -0.42
C ALA A 18 -17.51 6.17 -0.17
N HIS A 19 -18.17 5.30 -0.94
CA HIS A 19 -17.96 3.88 -0.92
C HIS A 19 -16.47 3.74 -1.17
N ALA A 20 -15.77 3.36 -0.11
CA ALA A 20 -14.33 3.23 -0.10
C ALA A 20 -13.95 2.33 -1.27
N ALA A 21 -13.52 2.96 -2.37
CA ALA A 21 -13.00 2.23 -3.51
C ALA A 21 -11.87 1.38 -2.94
N GLY A 22 -12.09 0.07 -2.91
CA GLY A 22 -11.17 -0.88 -2.32
C GLY A 22 -9.79 -0.67 -2.91
N LEU A 23 -8.74 -0.96 -2.12
CA LEU A 23 -7.38 -0.86 -2.59
C LEU A 23 -7.24 -1.67 -3.89
N THR A 24 -6.81 -1.02 -4.97
CA THR A 24 -6.54 -1.70 -6.25
C THR A 24 -5.15 -2.34 -6.23
N GLU A 25 -4.90 -3.32 -7.10
CA GLU A 25 -3.57 -3.94 -7.22
C GLU A 25 -2.48 -2.91 -7.50
N ARG A 26 -2.74 -1.96 -8.40
CA ARG A 26 -1.80 -0.88 -8.71
C ARG A 26 -1.48 -0.02 -7.48
N GLN A 27 -2.49 0.32 -6.69
CA GLN A 27 -2.30 1.09 -5.46
C GLN A 27 -1.53 0.28 -4.41
N ALA A 28 -1.80 -1.02 -4.30
CA ALA A 28 -1.08 -1.92 -3.40
C ALA A 28 0.41 -2.04 -3.80
N CYS A 29 0.72 -2.21 -5.08
CA CYS A 29 2.10 -2.21 -5.56
C CYS A 29 2.80 -0.86 -5.30
N LEU A 30 2.14 0.26 -5.58
CA LEU A 30 2.71 1.58 -5.29
C LEU A 30 2.97 1.78 -3.79
N LYS A 31 2.08 1.29 -2.93
CA LYS A 31 2.27 1.30 -1.48
C LYS A 31 3.50 0.47 -1.08
N LEU A 32 3.65 -0.74 -1.62
CA LEU A 32 4.83 -1.59 -1.39
C LEU A 32 6.13 -0.91 -1.85
N ILE A 33 6.15 -0.32 -3.05
CA ILE A 33 7.31 0.41 -3.57
C ILE A 33 7.68 1.59 -2.66
N GLY A 34 6.68 2.37 -2.21
CA GLY A 34 6.89 3.47 -1.28
C GLY A 34 7.54 3.01 0.03
N THR A 35 7.00 1.93 0.62
CA THR A 35 7.58 1.30 1.83
C THR A 35 9.01 0.80 1.56
N ALA A 36 9.24 0.15 0.42
CA ALA A 36 10.55 -0.41 0.07
C ALA A 36 11.62 0.68 -0.08
N ARG A 37 11.26 1.82 -0.68
CA ARG A 37 12.13 2.99 -0.79
C ARG A 37 12.44 3.60 0.58
N ALA A 38 11.42 3.76 1.44
CA ALA A 38 11.58 4.34 2.77
C ALA A 38 12.46 3.49 3.69
N LEU A 39 12.40 2.16 3.56
CA LEU A 39 13.21 1.22 4.34
C LEU A 39 14.53 0.84 3.66
N HIS A 40 14.83 1.41 2.48
CA HIS A 40 16.02 1.07 1.69
C HIS A 40 16.18 -0.44 1.46
N LEU A 41 15.11 -1.17 1.09
CA LEU A 41 15.15 -2.63 0.96
C LEU A 41 16.16 -3.13 -0.10
N ALA A 42 16.43 -2.36 -1.15
CA ALA A 42 17.48 -2.66 -2.12
C ALA A 42 18.91 -2.28 -1.64
N GLY A 43 19.01 -1.61 -0.50
CA GLY A 43 20.22 -0.98 0.03
C GLY A 43 20.16 0.55 -0.03
N PRO A 44 20.90 1.24 0.86
CA PRO A 44 20.96 2.70 0.87
C PRO A 44 21.64 3.24 -0.40
N ASN A 45 21.20 4.41 -0.87
CA ASN A 45 21.76 5.12 -2.04
C ASN A 45 21.72 4.35 -3.37
N LYS A 46 21.01 3.22 -3.44
CA LYS A 46 20.80 2.48 -4.69
C LYS A 46 19.80 3.24 -5.58
N ARG A 47 20.22 3.50 -6.83
CA ARG A 47 19.37 4.08 -7.88
C ARG A 47 18.81 2.96 -8.74
N GLY A 48 17.53 3.00 -9.07
CA GLY A 48 16.87 1.97 -9.86
C GLY A 48 15.37 1.95 -9.67
N ASP A 49 14.75 0.96 -10.30
CA ASP A 49 13.30 0.78 -10.34
C ASP A 49 12.87 -0.46 -9.58
N TYR A 50 11.75 -0.34 -8.88
CA TYR A 50 11.12 -1.44 -8.20
C TYR A 50 10.00 -1.99 -9.08
N ARG A 51 9.93 -3.32 -9.21
CA ARG A 51 8.87 -4.00 -9.94
C ARG A 51 8.14 -5.01 -9.05
N CYS A 52 6.82 -4.94 -9.06
CA CYS A 52 5.97 -5.91 -8.39
C CYS A 52 5.50 -6.96 -9.40
N LYS A 53 5.51 -8.24 -9.02
CA LYS A 53 4.81 -9.32 -9.72
C LYS A 53 3.77 -9.92 -8.78
N ARG A 54 2.50 -9.81 -9.14
CA ARG A 54 1.37 -10.30 -8.34
C ARG A 54 1.31 -11.83 -8.34
N HIS A 55 1.04 -12.42 -7.17
CA HIS A 55 0.60 -13.81 -7.01
C HIS A 55 -0.92 -13.83 -6.85
N PRO A 56 -1.67 -14.84 -7.30
CA PRO A 56 -3.12 -14.86 -7.09
C PRO A 56 -3.45 -15.26 -5.63
N THR A 57 -4.05 -14.36 -4.86
CA THR A 57 -4.54 -14.63 -3.49
C THR A 57 -5.78 -13.78 -3.17
N ASP A 58 -6.74 -14.32 -2.43
CA ASP A 58 -8.01 -13.62 -2.18
C ASP A 58 -7.92 -12.59 -1.06
N ALA A 59 -7.26 -12.94 0.05
CA ALA A 59 -7.20 -12.10 1.26
C ALA A 59 -6.36 -10.82 1.07
N ASP A 60 -5.20 -10.95 0.42
CA ASP A 60 -4.19 -9.89 0.31
C ASP A 60 -3.78 -9.60 -1.13
N PHE A 61 -3.12 -8.46 -1.33
CA PHE A 61 -2.26 -8.26 -2.48
C PHE A 61 -0.83 -8.71 -2.18
N VAL A 62 -0.52 -9.95 -2.54
CA VAL A 62 0.79 -10.59 -2.43
C VAL A 62 1.62 -10.37 -3.69
N PHE A 63 2.82 -9.83 -3.55
CA PHE A 63 3.74 -9.55 -4.63
C PHE A 63 5.13 -10.16 -4.36
N THR A 64 5.77 -10.62 -5.43
CA THR A 64 7.24 -10.64 -5.49
C THR A 64 7.74 -9.23 -5.79
N LEU A 65 8.65 -8.72 -4.98
CA LEU A 65 9.31 -7.44 -5.22
C LEU A 65 10.71 -7.64 -5.79
N ARG A 66 11.01 -6.95 -6.89
CA ARG A 66 12.34 -6.94 -7.51
C ARG A 66 12.88 -5.52 -7.65
N PHE A 67 14.20 -5.39 -7.71
CA PHE A 67 14.89 -4.12 -7.91
C PHE A 67 15.88 -4.19 -9.08
N ASP A 68 15.61 -3.40 -10.11
CA ASP A 68 16.44 -3.28 -11.29
C ASP A 68 17.28 -1.99 -11.20
N GLY A 69 18.57 -2.12 -10.94
CA GLY A 69 19.51 -1.00 -10.84
C GLY A 69 20.56 -1.02 -11.97
N PRO A 70 21.13 0.14 -12.36
CA PRO A 70 22.09 0.23 -13.46
C PRO A 70 23.45 -0.44 -13.15
N LYS A 71 23.70 -0.76 -11.87
CA LYS A 71 24.93 -1.40 -11.39
C LYS A 71 24.71 -2.83 -10.89
N GLU A 72 23.48 -3.34 -11.00
CA GLU A 72 23.21 -4.72 -10.57
C GLU A 72 23.65 -5.69 -11.68
N PRO A 73 24.30 -6.81 -11.35
CA PRO A 73 24.71 -7.81 -12.33
C PRO A 73 23.48 -8.31 -13.12
N LYS A 74 23.61 -8.43 -14.44
CA LYS A 74 22.49 -8.87 -15.31
C LYS A 74 21.94 -10.26 -14.97
N ASP A 75 22.77 -11.10 -14.35
CA ASP A 75 22.42 -12.47 -13.98
C ASP A 75 21.95 -12.60 -12.51
N ALA A 76 21.85 -11.48 -11.78
CA ALA A 76 21.34 -11.49 -10.42
C ALA A 76 19.82 -11.72 -10.41
N SER A 77 19.30 -12.40 -9.39
CA SER A 77 17.85 -12.60 -9.24
C SER A 77 17.08 -11.28 -9.11
N HIS A 78 17.74 -10.19 -8.69
CA HIS A 78 17.14 -8.88 -8.39
C HIS A 78 15.98 -8.96 -7.38
N LEU A 79 15.79 -10.11 -6.74
CA LEU A 79 14.69 -10.42 -5.85
C LEU A 79 14.97 -9.81 -4.48
N LEU A 80 14.04 -8.97 -4.02
CA LEU A 80 14.07 -8.42 -2.66
C LEU A 80 13.21 -9.22 -1.69
N GLY A 81 12.31 -10.07 -2.19
CA GLY A 81 11.47 -10.95 -1.37
C GLY A 81 10.00 -10.93 -1.79
N HIS A 82 9.18 -11.52 -0.92
CA HIS A 82 7.73 -11.62 -1.09
C HIS A 82 7.04 -10.82 0.00
N TYR A 83 5.99 -10.11 -0.38
CA TYR A 83 5.34 -9.13 0.49
C TYR A 83 3.84 -9.16 0.28
N ALA A 84 3.09 -9.03 1.37
CA ALA A 84 1.65 -8.89 1.34
C ALA A 84 1.28 -7.44 1.69
N VAL A 85 0.31 -6.90 0.95
CA VAL A 85 -0.33 -5.62 1.26
C VAL A 85 -1.77 -5.88 1.65
N ASP A 86 -2.11 -5.54 2.88
CA ASP A 86 -3.45 -5.75 3.41
C ASP A 86 -4.45 -4.79 2.75
N ARG A 87 -5.57 -5.35 2.29
CA ARG A 87 -6.57 -4.60 1.50
C ARG A 87 -7.27 -3.51 2.30
N ALA A 88 -7.45 -3.71 3.61
CA ALA A 88 -8.20 -2.81 4.47
C ALA A 88 -7.32 -1.72 5.07
N THR A 89 -6.19 -2.12 5.65
CA THR A 89 -5.27 -1.28 6.41
C THR A 89 -4.16 -0.68 5.55
N ARG A 90 -3.90 -1.26 4.37
CA ARG A 90 -2.77 -0.91 3.48
C ARG A 90 -1.41 -1.13 4.13
N GLU A 91 -1.35 -1.89 5.22
CA GLU A 91 -0.10 -2.29 5.85
C GLU A 91 0.65 -3.28 4.96
N VAL A 92 1.98 -3.27 5.07
CA VAL A 92 2.86 -4.12 4.27
C VAL A 92 3.56 -5.08 5.20
N TYR A 93 3.47 -6.37 4.89
CA TYR A 93 4.05 -7.46 5.66
C TYR A 93 5.04 -8.21 4.80
N GLN A 94 6.06 -8.81 5.42
CA GLN A 94 6.80 -9.88 4.78
C GLN A 94 5.85 -11.07 4.58
N TRP A 95 5.92 -11.73 3.43
CA TRP A 95 5.10 -12.89 3.11
C TRP A 95 5.98 -14.13 3.01
N ASP A 96 5.62 -15.19 3.71
CA ASP A 96 6.28 -16.49 3.57
C ASP A 96 5.51 -17.34 2.56
N LEU A 97 6.17 -17.67 1.45
CA LEU A 97 5.60 -18.52 0.41
C LEU A 97 5.42 -19.98 0.87
N THR A 98 6.17 -20.42 1.88
CA THR A 98 6.13 -21.80 2.38
C THR A 98 4.89 -22.03 3.23
N THR A 99 4.62 -21.11 4.16
CA THR A 99 3.50 -21.21 5.08
C THR A 99 2.24 -20.51 4.58
N GLY A 100 2.36 -19.62 3.59
CA GLY A 100 1.24 -18.82 3.11
C GLY A 100 0.74 -17.84 4.17
N GLN A 101 1.63 -17.36 5.04
CA GLN A 101 1.28 -16.49 6.16
C GLN A 101 2.04 -15.15 6.10
N ARG A 102 1.42 -14.13 6.71
CA ARG A 102 2.05 -12.83 6.96
C ARG A 102 3.05 -12.97 8.11
N GLY A 103 4.22 -12.39 7.95
CA GLY A 103 5.14 -12.09 9.04
C GLY A 103 4.78 -10.80 9.75
N ALA A 104 5.77 -10.20 10.42
CA ALA A 104 5.62 -8.90 11.04
C ALA A 104 5.38 -7.78 9.99
N PRO A 105 4.66 -6.71 10.35
CA PRO A 105 4.55 -5.53 9.50
C PRO A 105 5.93 -4.89 9.31
N LEU A 106 6.25 -4.51 8.08
CA LEU A 106 7.52 -3.85 7.74
C LEU A 106 7.66 -2.47 8.37
N VAL A 107 6.54 -1.78 8.56
CA VAL A 107 6.50 -0.47 9.24
C VAL A 107 5.55 -0.63 10.40
N PRO A 108 6.02 -0.51 11.66
CA PRO A 108 5.14 -0.65 12.80
C PRO A 108 4.08 0.46 12.77
N PRO A 109 2.83 0.14 13.18
CA PRO A 109 1.79 1.15 13.26
C PRO A 109 2.23 2.24 14.23
N LYS A 110 2.01 3.51 13.86
CA LYS A 110 2.30 4.61 14.76
C LYS A 110 1.42 4.45 16.01
N SER A 111 2.05 4.16 17.14
CA SER A 111 1.37 4.19 18.43
C SER A 111 0.80 5.58 18.63
N LYS A 112 -0.53 5.70 18.65
CA LYS A 112 -1.19 6.95 19.04
C LYS A 112 -0.89 7.14 20.53
N ARG A 113 0.04 8.04 20.85
CA ARG A 113 0.17 8.60 22.20
C ARG A 113 -0.81 9.76 22.32
#